data_AF-A0A4R6DWN5-F1
#
_entry.id   AF-A0A4R6DWN5-F1
#
_cell.length_a   1.000
_cell.length_b   1.000
_cell.length_c   1.000
_cell.angle_alpha   90.00
_cell.angle_beta   90.00
_cell.angle_gamma   90.00
#
_symmetry.space_group_name_H-M   'P 1'
#
loop_
_entity.id
_entity.type
_entity.pdbx_description
1 polymer ?
#
loop_
_entity_poly.entity_id
_entity_poly.type
_entity_poly.pdbx_seq_one_letter_code
_entity_poly.pdbx_strand_id
1 'polypeptide(L)'
;MTTIYITKYVVSTGEIIRSDATIEDGWASTSNTWVYFKMDRDAFTDLDEAKRNAEVRRKKMIASLELRVERLRSAQFGVKDKGAAQ
;
A
#
# COMPACT_ATOMS: atom_id res chain seq x y z
N MET A 1 17.24 9.55 16.95
CA MET A 1 16.58 8.48 16.17
C MET A 1 15.31 8.08 16.89
N THR A 2 14.26 7.84 16.14
CA THR A 2 12.91 7.53 16.65
C THR A 2 12.48 6.19 16.08
N THR A 3 11.99 5.28 16.92
CA THR A 3 11.38 4.05 16.43
C THR A 3 10.09 4.38 15.70
N ILE A 4 9.95 3.82 14.49
CA ILE A 4 8.76 3.91 13.66
C ILE A 4 8.28 2.51 13.26
N TYR A 5 7.02 2.45 12.86
CA TYR A 5 6.33 1.28 12.35
C TYR A 5 5.86 1.55 10.92
N ILE A 6 6.51 0.91 9.95
CA ILE A 6 6.29 1.12 8.52
C ILE A 6 5.18 0.18 8.05
N THR A 7 4.14 0.75 7.45
CA THR A 7 2.97 0.03 6.90
C THR A 7 2.92 0.06 5.38
N LYS A 8 3.86 0.75 4.71
CA LYS A 8 3.91 0.90 3.25
C LYS A 8 3.70 -0.41 2.48
N TYR A 9 4.29 -1.50 2.98
CA TYR A 9 4.32 -2.81 2.31
C TYR A 9 3.39 -3.85 2.94
N VAL A 10 2.59 -3.46 3.95
CA VAL A 10 1.84 -4.42 4.78
C VAL A 10 0.85 -5.28 4.00
N VAL A 11 0.30 -4.74 2.90
CA VAL A 11 -0.65 -5.47 2.05
C VAL A 11 0.03 -6.54 1.21
N SER A 12 1.28 -6.32 0.79
CA SER A 12 2.05 -7.30 -0.01
C SER A 12 2.82 -8.29 0.85
N THR A 13 3.31 -7.88 2.02
CA THR A 13 4.15 -8.72 2.88
C THR A 13 3.38 -9.35 4.05
N GLY A 14 2.25 -8.76 4.46
CA GLY A 14 1.54 -9.14 5.69
C GLY A 14 2.19 -8.62 6.97
N GLU A 15 3.26 -7.83 6.88
CA GLU A 15 4.11 -7.47 8.01
C GLU A 15 4.21 -5.96 8.21
N ILE A 16 4.19 -5.53 9.48
CA ILE A 16 4.56 -4.17 9.89
C ILE A 16 6.05 -4.20 10.23
N ILE A 17 6.84 -3.35 9.59
CA ILE A 17 8.29 -3.30 9.80
C ILE A 17 8.60 -2.29 10.90
N ARG A 18 9.24 -2.73 11.98
CA ARG A 18 9.80 -1.85 13.01
C ARG A 18 11.20 -1.39 12.59
N SER A 19 11.47 -0.10 12.65
CA SER A 19 12.80 0.44 12.31
C SER A 19 13.09 1.71 13.10
N ASP A 20 14.37 2.05 13.25
CA ASP A 20 14.78 3.35 13.77
C ASP A 20 15.03 4.31 12.61
N ALA A 21 14.44 5.51 12.72
CA ALA A 21 14.46 6.52 11.67
C ALA A 21 14.84 7.90 12.19
N THR A 22 15.31 8.73 11.27
CA THR A 22 15.32 10.20 11.42
C THR A 22 14.02 10.72 10.81
N ILE A 23 13.33 11.61 11.54
CA ILE A 23 12.08 12.23 11.08
C ILE A 23 12.36 13.71 10.82
N GLU A 24 12.10 14.15 9.59
CA GLU A 24 12.29 15.54 9.14
C GLU A 24 11.14 15.91 8.20
N ASP A 25 10.50 17.06 8.44
CA ASP A 25 9.39 17.59 7.62
C ASP A 25 8.25 16.59 7.31
N GLY A 26 7.91 15.73 8.28
CA GLY A 26 6.85 14.73 8.13
C GLY A 26 7.24 13.51 7.30
N TRP A 27 8.53 13.32 7.01
CA TRP A 27 9.09 12.15 6.36
C TRP A 27 10.06 11.44 7.28
N ALA A 28 10.04 10.11 7.26
CA ALA A 28 10.99 9.28 7.97
C ALA A 28 11.98 8.63 6.99
N SER A 29 13.26 8.69 7.33
CA SER A 29 14.35 8.00 6.65
C SER A 29 15.03 7.03 7.62
N THR A 30 15.22 5.78 7.19
CA THR A 30 15.92 4.76 8.00
C THR A 30 17.31 4.54 7.40
N SER A 31 18.31 4.26 8.22
CA SER A 31 19.71 4.07 7.76
C SER A 31 19.89 2.95 6.73
N ASN A 32 18.95 2.00 6.67
CA ASN A 32 19.09 0.78 5.88
C ASN A 32 18.38 0.84 4.52
N THR A 33 17.81 1.99 4.14
CA THR A 33 17.11 2.13 2.85
C THR A 33 17.13 3.56 2.33
N TRP A 34 17.23 3.71 1.01
CA TRP A 34 17.15 4.98 0.27
C TRP A 34 15.70 5.50 0.09
N VAL A 35 14.73 4.83 0.72
CA VAL A 35 13.31 5.13 0.61
C VAL A 35 12.86 5.98 1.80
N TYR A 36 12.21 7.10 1.51
CA TYR A 36 11.51 7.91 2.51
C TYR A 36 10.08 7.41 2.71
N PHE A 37 9.63 7.45 3.95
CA PHE A 37 8.28 7.06 4.36
C PHE A 37 7.53 8.30 4.85
N LYS A 38 6.37 8.59 4.24
CA LYS A 38 5.54 9.69 4.71
C LYS A 38 4.89 9.32 6.03
N MET A 39 5.07 10.13 7.07
CA MET A 39 4.39 9.94 8.35
C MET A 39 2.87 10.00 8.18
N ASP A 40 2.15 9.30 9.05
CA ASP A 40 0.68 9.18 9.09
C ASP A 40 0.04 8.53 7.84
N ARG A 41 0.88 8.18 6.86
CA ARG A 41 0.49 7.45 5.66
C ARG A 41 1.17 6.11 5.61
N ASP A 42 2.50 6.11 5.56
CA ASP A 42 3.36 4.97 5.29
C ASP A 42 4.15 4.50 6.51
N ALA A 43 4.29 5.35 7.53
CA ALA A 43 4.93 5.05 8.79
C ALA A 43 4.26 5.80 9.95
N PHE A 44 4.33 5.22 11.15
CA PHE A 44 3.71 5.74 12.37
C PHE A 44 4.70 5.60 13.54
N THR A 45 4.62 6.48 14.54
CA THR A 45 5.41 6.35 15.79
C THR A 45 4.72 5.47 16.82
N ASP A 46 3.41 5.25 16.70
CA ASP A 46 2.62 4.36 17.55
C ASP A 46 2.29 3.04 16.83
N LEU A 47 2.43 1.92 17.55
CA LEU A 47 2.18 0.59 17.00
C LEU A 47 0.69 0.35 16.75
N ASP A 48 -0.18 0.84 17.61
CA ASP A 48 -1.61 0.60 17.48
C ASP A 48 -2.20 1.44 16.34
N GLU A 49 -1.71 2.64 16.10
CA GLU A 49 -1.97 3.42 14.89
C GLU A 49 -1.52 2.69 13.62
N ALA A 50 -0.30 2.13 13.63
CA ALA A 50 0.20 1.35 12.51
C ALA A 50 -0.70 0.13 12.22
N LYS A 51 -1.15 -0.59 13.26
CA LYS A 51 -2.08 -1.71 13.13
C LYS A 51 -3.44 -1.27 12.58
N ARG A 52 -3.99 -0.15 13.06
CA ARG A 52 -5.25 0.41 12.54
C ARG A 52 -5.12 0.76 11.06
N ASN A 53 -4.01 1.41 10.68
CA ASN A 53 -3.73 1.75 9.29
C ASN A 53 -3.61 0.50 8.40
N ALA A 54 -2.86 -0.50 8.88
CA ALA A 54 -2.70 -1.78 8.20
C ALA A 54 -4.05 -2.47 7.96
N GLU A 55 -4.93 -2.50 8.96
CA GLU A 55 -6.26 -3.09 8.84
C GLU A 55 -7.13 -2.35 7.82
N VAL A 56 -7.10 -1.02 7.81
CA VAL A 56 -7.80 -0.21 6.80
C VAL A 56 -7.28 -0.51 5.39
N ARG A 57 -5.96 -0.60 5.21
CA ARG A 57 -5.35 -0.93 3.91
C ARG A 57 -5.73 -2.35 3.47
N ARG A 58 -5.72 -3.32 4.39
CA ARG A 58 -6.14 -4.71 4.14
C ARG A 58 -7.58 -4.77 3.64
N LYS A 59 -8.52 -4.15 4.36
CA LYS A 59 -9.94 -4.12 3.97
C LYS A 59 -10.15 -3.48 2.60
N LYS A 60 -9.48 -2.35 2.33
CA LYS A 60 -9.55 -1.67 1.03
C LYS A 60 -9.02 -2.54 -0.11
N MET A 61 -7.90 -3.23 0.11
CA MET A 61 -7.34 -4.13 -0.91
C MET A 61 -8.28 -5.31 -1.18
N ILE A 62 -8.82 -5.95 -0.13
CA ILE A 62 -9.79 -7.04 -0.28
C ILE A 62 -10.97 -6.59 -1.13
N ALA A 63 -11.62 -5.47 -0.79
CA ALA A 63 -12.75 -4.95 -1.55
C ALA A 63 -12.38 -4.65 -3.03
N SER A 64 -11.19 -4.09 -3.28
CA SER A 64 -10.71 -3.84 -4.64
C SER A 64 -10.47 -5.13 -5.42
N LEU A 65 -9.94 -6.18 -4.77
CA LEU A 65 -9.67 -7.47 -5.39
C LEU A 65 -10.95 -8.23 -5.68
N GLU A 66 -11.91 -8.21 -4.75
CA GLU A 66 -13.25 -8.79 -4.93
C GLU A 66 -13.94 -8.18 -6.15
N LEU A 67 -13.95 -6.85 -6.27
CA LEU A 67 -14.50 -6.15 -7.45
C LEU A 67 -13.79 -6.55 -8.74
N ARG A 68 -12.47 -6.72 -8.70
CA ARG A 68 -11.70 -7.16 -9.87
C ARG A 68 -12.04 -8.60 -10.25
N VAL A 69 -12.22 -9.49 -9.27
CA VAL A 69 -12.64 -10.87 -9.48
C VAL A 69 -14.04 -10.90 -10.09
N GLU A 70 -14.98 -10.10 -9.60
CA GLU A 70 -16.33 -10.01 -10.15
C GLU A 70 -16.30 -9.58 -11.63
N ARG A 71 -15.57 -8.50 -11.95
CA ARG A 71 -15.40 -8.03 -13.33
C ARG A 71 -14.80 -9.08 -14.25
N LEU A 72 -13.85 -9.87 -13.74
CA LEU A 72 -13.23 -10.96 -14.50
C LEU A 72 -14.20 -12.13 -14.71
N ARG A 73 -15.03 -12.45 -13.71
CA ARG A 73 -16.06 -13.49 -13.81
C ARG A 73 -17.15 -13.13 -14.82
N SER A 74 -17.51 -11.84 -14.93
CA SER A 74 -18.51 -11.34 -15.88
C SER A 74 -17.92 -10.92 -17.23
N ALA A 75 -16.61 -11.11 -17.45
CA ALA A 75 -15.95 -10.63 -18.65
C ALA A 75 -16.41 -11.45 -19.87
N GLN A 76 -16.89 -10.76 -20.89
CA GLN A 76 -17.06 -11.30 -22.23
C GLN A 76 -16.00 -10.66 -23.13
N PHE A 77 -15.22 -11.50 -23.82
CA PHE A 77 -14.14 -11.03 -24.68
C PHE A 77 -14.63 -10.97 -26.13
N GLY A 78 -14.60 -9.78 -26.71
CA GLY A 78 -14.87 -9.56 -28.13
C GLY A 78 -13.60 -9.11 -28.85
N VAL A 79 -13.49 -9.45 -30.13
CA VAL A 79 -12.48 -8.90 -31.04
C VAL A 79 -13.04 -7.60 -31.62
N LYS A 80 -12.32 -6.49 -31.45
CA LYS A 80 -12.58 -5.27 -32.22
C LYS A 80 -11.65 -5.26 -33.43
N ASP A 81 -12.22 -5.35 -34.62
CA ASP A 81 -11.48 -5.00 -35.83
C ASP A 81 -11.13 -3.50 -35.74
N LYS A 82 -9.83 -3.18 -35.85
CA LYS A 82 -9.42 -1.81 -36.12
C LYS A 82 -9.94 -1.51 -37.52
N GLY A 83 -11.02 -0.75 -37.61
CA GLY A 83 -11.68 -0.43 -38.87
C GLY A 83 -10.65 -0.08 -39.95
N ALA A 84 -10.68 -0.82 -41.05
CA ALA A 84 -10.10 -0.35 -42.29
C ALA A 84 -10.85 0.93 -42.64
N ALA A 85 -10.16 2.06 -42.58
CA ALA A 85 -10.65 3.28 -43.21
C ALA A 85 -10.86 2.96 -44.70
N GLN A 86 -12.12 3.02 -45.15
CA GLN A 86 -12.45 3.11 -46.57
C GLN A 86 -12.43 4.58 -46.98
#